data_AF-A0A451A9C0-F1
#
_entry.id   AF-A0A451A9C0-F1
#
_cell.length_a   1.000
_cell.length_b   1.000
_cell.length_c   1.000
_cell.angle_alpha   90.00
_cell.angle_beta   90.00
_cell.angle_gamma   90.00
#
_symmetry.space_group_name_H-M   'P 1'
#
loop_
_entity.id
_entity.type
_entity.pdbx_description
1 polymer ?
#
loop_
_entity_poly.entity_id
_entity_poly.type
_entity_poly.pdbx_seq_one_letter_code
_entity_poly.pdbx_strand_id
1 'polypeptide(L)'
;MERFGYRFAALDWFAEEADDPELMTRRGLRPGEPLPREFGLFEEDGRPRERWPREGLVELRAWLDRTKAVLDWTFPEGLPTEEREGLLDQLETLRERPWSPQAALDALLTDWPETEPHRETTLAAAEAPLLAVCREILGQ
;
A
#
# COMPACT_ATOMS: atom_id res chain seq x y z
N MET A 1 22.71 -0.84 2.36
CA MET A 1 22.20 -2.16 1.92
C MET A 1 20.99 -2.62 2.73
N GLU A 2 20.95 -2.37 4.04
CA GLU A 2 19.86 -2.83 4.91
C GLU A 2 18.49 -2.19 4.61
N ARG A 3 18.44 -0.97 4.06
CA ARG A 3 17.17 -0.27 3.77
C ARG A 3 16.40 -0.80 2.54
N PHE A 4 17.05 -1.54 1.65
CA PHE A 4 16.40 -2.10 0.45
C PHE A 4 15.61 -3.37 0.77
N GLY A 5 16.11 -4.21 1.70
CA GLY A 5 15.45 -5.46 2.10
C GLY A 5 14.11 -5.25 2.82
N TYR A 6 13.96 -4.18 3.60
CA TYR A 6 12.72 -3.91 4.34
C TYR A 6 11.53 -3.49 3.45
N ARG A 7 11.77 -3.04 2.22
CA ARG A 7 10.70 -2.62 1.29
C ARG A 7 10.11 -3.79 0.50
N PHE A 8 10.88 -4.88 0.31
CA PHE A 8 10.48 -6.05 -0.49
C PHE A 8 10.20 -7.29 0.34
N ALA A 9 10.55 -7.29 1.64
CA ALA A 9 9.96 -8.23 2.59
C ALA A 9 8.44 -8.26 2.47
N ALA A 10 7.76 -7.13 2.19
CA ALA A 10 6.31 -7.10 2.17
C ALA A 10 5.61 -7.95 1.08
N LEU A 11 6.25 -8.24 -0.06
CA LEU A 11 5.62 -9.00 -1.16
C LEU A 11 5.97 -10.50 -1.09
N ASP A 12 7.23 -10.84 -0.83
CA ASP A 12 7.65 -12.23 -0.62
C ASP A 12 7.12 -12.77 0.72
N TRP A 13 7.03 -11.95 1.77
CA TRP A 13 6.33 -12.32 3.01
C TRP A 13 4.81 -12.43 2.81
N PHE A 14 4.24 -11.83 1.77
CA PHE A 14 2.83 -12.02 1.43
C PHE A 14 2.65 -13.32 0.63
N ALA A 15 3.54 -13.64 -0.30
CA ALA A 15 3.47 -14.86 -1.10
C ALA A 15 3.89 -16.13 -0.31
N GLU A 16 4.96 -16.06 0.49
CA GLU A 16 5.46 -17.17 1.31
C GLU A 16 4.59 -17.43 2.55
N GLU A 17 3.86 -16.42 3.07
CA GLU A 17 3.05 -16.58 4.29
C GLU A 17 1.53 -16.45 4.08
N ALA A 18 1.06 -16.22 2.85
CA ALA A 18 -0.36 -16.38 2.51
C ALA A 18 -0.83 -17.85 2.58
N ASP A 19 0.11 -18.81 2.60
CA ASP A 19 -0.19 -20.22 2.77
C ASP A 19 -0.46 -20.63 4.23
N ASP A 20 -0.31 -19.73 5.22
CA ASP A 20 -0.73 -19.96 6.61
C ASP A 20 -2.13 -19.34 6.86
N PRO A 21 -3.20 -20.17 6.92
CA PRO A 21 -4.56 -19.70 7.13
C PRO A 21 -4.76 -18.99 8.49
N GLU A 22 -3.98 -19.38 9.51
CA GLU A 22 -4.06 -18.84 10.86
C GLU A 22 -3.41 -17.46 10.93
N LEU A 23 -2.37 -17.23 10.13
CA LEU A 23 -1.69 -15.95 10.00
C LEU A 23 -2.47 -14.99 9.10
N MET A 24 -3.08 -15.49 8.03
CA MET A 24 -4.07 -14.76 7.25
C MET A 24 -5.28 -14.32 8.08
N THR A 25 -5.75 -15.17 9.01
CA THR A 25 -6.82 -14.81 9.96
C THR A 25 -6.38 -13.73 10.96
N ARG A 26 -5.15 -13.83 11.49
CA ARG A 26 -4.57 -12.84 12.43
C ARG A 26 -4.29 -11.48 11.80
N ARG A 27 -3.99 -11.42 10.49
CA ARG A 27 -3.78 -10.18 9.75
C ARG A 27 -5.07 -9.54 9.24
N GLY A 28 -6.23 -10.11 9.59
CA GLY A 28 -7.51 -9.58 9.17
C GLY A 28 -7.75 -9.78 7.68
N LEU A 29 -7.81 -11.03 7.23
CA LEU A 29 -8.53 -11.39 6.01
C LEU A 29 -9.93 -10.75 6.07
N ARG A 30 -10.09 -9.60 5.44
CA ARG A 30 -11.40 -9.17 4.97
C ARG A 30 -11.71 -10.05 3.77
N PRO A 31 -12.84 -10.76 3.76
CA PRO A 31 -13.37 -11.27 2.50
C PRO A 31 -13.64 -10.05 1.59
N GLY A 32 -12.78 -9.79 0.62
CA GLY A 32 -12.87 -8.62 -0.27
C GLY A 32 -11.53 -7.92 -0.51
N GLU A 33 -11.54 -6.94 -1.42
CA GLU A 33 -10.34 -6.20 -1.80
C GLU A 33 -9.74 -5.39 -0.63
N PRO A 34 -8.40 -5.29 -0.53
CA PRO A 34 -7.73 -4.60 0.56
C PRO A 34 -7.95 -3.08 0.56
N LEU A 35 -8.43 -2.53 -0.56
CA LEU A 35 -8.78 -1.12 -0.78
C LEU A 35 -9.95 -1.03 -1.77
N PRO A 36 -10.62 0.13 -1.91
CA PRO A 36 -11.68 0.32 -2.91
C PRO A 36 -11.23 -0.02 -4.34
N ARG A 37 -12.06 -0.79 -5.07
CA ARG A 37 -11.72 -1.36 -6.39
C ARG A 37 -11.48 -0.29 -7.45
N GLU A 38 -12.20 0.82 -7.32
CA GLU A 38 -12.15 1.95 -8.24
C GLU A 38 -10.75 2.53 -8.43
N PHE A 39 -9.85 2.35 -7.46
CA PHE A 39 -8.47 2.83 -7.56
C PHE A 39 -7.59 1.97 -8.48
N GLY A 40 -8.04 0.76 -8.86
CA GLY A 40 -7.34 -0.10 -9.81
C GLY A 40 -5.94 -0.55 -9.37
N LEU A 41 -5.70 -0.66 -8.05
CA LEU A 41 -4.41 -1.01 -7.48
C LEU A 41 -4.26 -2.52 -7.22
N PHE A 42 -5.36 -3.24 -7.02
CA PHE A 42 -5.33 -4.66 -6.69
C PHE A 42 -6.17 -5.47 -7.69
N GLU A 43 -5.87 -6.76 -7.77
CA GLU A 43 -6.68 -7.78 -8.43
C GLU A 43 -7.80 -8.24 -7.48
N GLU A 44 -8.77 -9.00 -8.00
CA GLU A 44 -9.94 -9.45 -7.24
C GLU A 44 -9.58 -10.33 -6.02
N ASP A 45 -8.42 -10.98 -6.06
CA ASP A 45 -7.88 -11.81 -4.98
C ASP A 45 -6.99 -11.04 -4.00
N GLY A 46 -6.90 -9.71 -4.15
CA GLY A 46 -6.15 -8.84 -3.26
C GLY A 46 -4.65 -8.74 -3.58
N ARG A 47 -4.15 -9.38 -4.63
CA ARG A 47 -2.77 -9.18 -5.10
C ARG A 47 -2.61 -7.80 -5.76
N PRO A 48 -1.48 -7.11 -5.59
CA PRO A 48 -1.21 -5.89 -6.34
C PRO A 48 -1.21 -6.15 -7.84
N ARG A 49 -1.82 -5.25 -8.62
CA ARG A 49 -1.71 -5.31 -10.09
C ARG A 49 -0.27 -5.07 -10.50
N GLU A 50 0.20 -5.80 -11.52
CA GLU A 50 1.56 -5.67 -12.06
C GLU A 50 1.91 -4.24 -12.51
N ARG A 51 0.90 -3.44 -12.86
CA ARG A 51 1.03 -2.04 -13.23
C ARG A 51 0.05 -1.19 -12.46
N TRP A 52 0.56 -0.30 -11.62
CA TRP A 52 -0.26 0.67 -10.91
C TRP A 52 -0.46 1.93 -11.76
N PRO A 53 -1.70 2.42 -11.90
CA PRO A 53 -1.95 3.76 -12.39
C PRO A 53 -1.56 4.79 -11.32
N ARG A 54 -0.88 5.86 -11.72
CA ARG A 54 -0.55 6.97 -10.82
C ARG A 54 -1.83 7.62 -10.26
N GLU A 55 -2.85 7.74 -11.10
CA GLU A 55 -4.17 8.29 -10.72
C GLU A 55 -4.79 7.53 -9.56
N GLY A 56 -4.75 6.19 -9.58
CA GLY A 56 -5.26 5.36 -8.48
C GLY A 56 -4.56 5.64 -7.13
N LEU A 57 -3.26 5.93 -7.14
CA LEU A 57 -2.54 6.33 -5.92
C LEU A 57 -2.89 7.75 -5.45
N VAL A 58 -3.15 8.68 -6.38
CA VAL A 58 -3.64 10.03 -6.05
C VAL A 58 -5.02 9.95 -5.42
N GLU A 59 -5.92 9.13 -5.99
CA GLU A 59 -7.25 8.90 -5.44
C GLU A 59 -7.19 8.24 -4.06
N LEU A 60 -6.35 7.21 -3.89
CA LEU A 60 -6.11 6.59 -2.59
C LEU A 60 -5.61 7.61 -1.57
N ARG A 61 -4.66 8.49 -1.96
CA ARG A 61 -4.13 9.52 -1.08
C ARG A 61 -5.22 10.52 -0.64
N ALA A 62 -6.08 10.95 -1.56
CA ALA A 62 -7.20 11.84 -1.28
C ALA A 62 -8.30 11.15 -0.45
N TRP A 63 -8.49 9.84 -0.64
CA TRP A 63 -9.42 9.03 0.14
C TRP A 63 -8.99 8.91 1.59
N LEU A 64 -7.68 8.78 1.86
CA LEU A 64 -7.15 8.73 3.23
C LEU A 64 -7.39 10.00 4.05
N ASP A 65 -7.69 11.15 3.42
CA ASP A 65 -8.09 12.38 4.14
C ASP A 65 -9.55 12.34 4.60
N ARG A 66 -10.33 11.38 4.09
CA ARG A 66 -11.74 11.20 4.44
C ARG A 66 -11.85 10.20 5.58
N THR A 67 -11.33 10.55 6.76
CA THR A 67 -11.21 9.66 7.93
C THR A 67 -12.49 8.88 8.24
N LYS A 68 -13.66 9.52 8.12
CA LYS A 68 -14.98 8.87 8.26
C LYS A 68 -15.24 7.79 7.19
N ALA A 69 -14.93 8.08 5.93
CA ALA A 69 -15.11 7.14 4.84
C ALA A 69 -14.14 5.96 4.95
N VAL A 70 -12.91 6.21 5.39
CA VAL A 70 -11.95 5.14 5.71
C VAL A 70 -12.51 4.24 6.81
N LEU A 71 -13.06 4.83 7.87
CA LEU A 71 -13.62 4.09 8.99
C LEU A 71 -14.89 3.32 8.58
N ASP A 72 -15.77 3.91 7.78
CA ASP A 72 -17.00 3.26 7.28
C ASP A 72 -16.68 2.11 6.33
N TRP A 73 -15.65 2.26 5.50
CA TRP A 73 -15.14 1.17 4.67
C TRP A 73 -14.49 0.06 5.54
N THR A 74 -13.79 0.47 6.60
CA THR A 74 -13.14 -0.43 7.55
C THR A 74 -14.16 -1.19 8.40
N PHE A 75 -15.29 -0.59 8.76
CA PHE A 75 -16.31 -1.20 9.60
C PHE A 75 -17.67 -1.04 8.93
N PRO A 76 -17.97 -1.86 7.90
CA PRO A 76 -19.18 -1.70 7.08
C PRO A 76 -20.47 -1.95 7.87
N GLU A 77 -20.41 -2.78 8.91
CA GLU A 77 -21.53 -3.00 9.84
C GLU A 77 -21.72 -1.85 10.86
N GLY A 78 -20.81 -0.88 10.84
CA GLY A 78 -20.76 0.23 11.77
C GLY A 78 -19.97 -0.08 13.05
N LEU A 79 -19.87 0.94 13.89
CA LEU A 79 -19.21 0.89 15.20
C LEU A 79 -20.12 1.55 16.24
N PRO A 80 -20.07 1.12 17.51
CA PRO A 80 -20.63 1.87 18.63
C PRO A 80 -20.12 3.33 18.63
N THR A 81 -20.96 4.28 19.02
CA THR A 81 -20.64 5.72 18.91
C THR A 81 -19.34 6.09 19.63
N GLU A 82 -19.13 5.63 20.85
CA GLU A 82 -17.92 5.95 21.64
C GLU A 82 -16.65 5.39 21.00
N GLU A 83 -16.70 4.15 20.49
CA GLU A 83 -15.57 3.52 19.78
C GLU A 83 -15.27 4.25 18.47
N ARG A 84 -16.32 4.66 17.76
CA ARG A 84 -16.20 5.43 16.51
C ARG A 84 -15.51 6.76 16.75
N GLU A 85 -15.93 7.51 17.77
CA GLU A 85 -15.32 8.80 18.11
C GLU A 85 -13.85 8.63 18.52
N GLY A 86 -13.55 7.65 19.38
CA GLY A 86 -12.17 7.36 19.79
C GLY A 86 -11.26 6.97 18.62
N LEU A 87 -11.76 6.19 17.65
CA LEU A 87 -10.99 5.82 16.46
C LEU A 87 -10.76 6.99 15.50
N LEU A 88 -11.73 7.91 15.36
CA LEU A 88 -11.55 9.12 14.56
C LEU A 88 -10.43 10.01 15.14
N ASP A 89 -10.40 10.20 16.46
CA ASP A 89 -9.35 10.97 17.13
C ASP A 89 -7.96 10.32 16.98
N GLN A 90 -7.90 8.98 17.08
CA GLN A 90 -6.67 8.22 16.86
C GLN A 90 -6.19 8.34 15.42
N LEU A 91 -7.07 8.23 14.43
CA LEU A 91 -6.71 8.38 13.01
C LEU A 91 -6.14 9.77 12.71
N GLU A 92 -6.71 10.81 13.32
CA GLU A 92 -6.21 12.17 13.16
C GLU A 92 -4.80 12.33 13.74
N THR A 93 -4.54 11.71 14.90
CA THR A 93 -3.21 11.67 15.53
C THR A 93 -2.19 10.85 14.72
N LEU A 94 -2.63 9.75 14.10
CA LEU A 94 -1.79 8.88 13.27
C LEU A 94 -1.41 9.56 11.97
N ARG A 95 -2.31 10.37 11.38
CA ARG A 95 -2.07 11.09 10.12
C ARG A 95 -0.82 11.96 10.18
N GLU A 96 -0.61 12.64 11.30
CA GLU A 96 0.52 13.56 11.52
C GLU A 96 1.87 12.84 11.69
N ARG A 97 1.88 11.51 11.76
CA ARG A 97 3.11 10.75 11.96
C ARG A 97 3.89 10.62 10.66
N PRO A 98 5.23 10.73 10.70
CA PRO A 98 6.07 10.60 9.51
C PRO A 98 6.08 9.18 8.92
N TRP A 99 5.55 8.21 9.67
CA TRP A 99 5.38 6.81 9.26
C TRP A 99 3.90 6.47 8.95
N SER A 100 3.03 7.47 8.82
CA SER A 100 1.62 7.26 8.47
C SER A 100 1.47 6.74 7.04
N PRO A 101 0.37 6.04 6.73
CA PRO A 101 0.07 5.63 5.35
C PRO A 101 0.03 6.82 4.37
N GLN A 102 -0.42 7.98 4.84
CA GLN A 102 -0.40 9.21 4.04
C GLN A 102 1.03 9.67 3.74
N ALA A 103 1.91 9.72 4.76
CA ALA A 103 3.30 10.11 4.57
C ALA A 103 4.04 9.17 3.60
N ALA A 104 3.72 7.87 3.63
CA ALA A 104 4.26 6.90 2.68
C ALA A 104 3.80 7.16 1.24
N LEU A 105 2.52 7.48 1.03
CA LEU A 105 1.99 7.83 -0.29
C LEU A 105 2.51 9.19 -0.78
N ASP A 106 2.65 10.17 0.11
CA ASP A 106 3.20 11.48 -0.24
C ASP A 106 4.65 11.35 -0.72
N ALA A 107 5.46 10.56 -0.03
CA ALA A 107 6.83 10.26 -0.47
C ALA A 107 6.83 9.53 -1.83
N LEU A 108 5.97 8.53 -2.01
CA LEU A 108 5.87 7.78 -3.27
C LEU A 108 5.48 8.69 -4.45
N LEU A 109 4.48 9.54 -4.27
CA LEU A 109 3.99 10.46 -5.32
C LEU A 109 4.99 11.58 -5.62
N THR A 110 5.79 11.99 -4.63
CA THR A 110 6.90 12.93 -4.83
C THR A 110 7.97 12.35 -5.74
N ASP A 111 8.30 11.07 -5.55
CA ASP A 111 9.28 10.34 -6.38
C ASP A 111 8.69 9.79 -7.69
N TRP A 112 7.43 10.11 -8.01
CA TRP A 112 6.72 9.61 -9.20
C TRP A 112 6.27 10.77 -10.12
N PRO A 113 7.02 11.01 -11.22
CA PRO A 113 6.71 12.07 -12.19
C PRO A 113 5.29 11.98 -12.76
N GLU A 114 4.62 13.12 -12.92
CA GLU A 114 3.29 13.18 -13.54
C GLU A 114 3.27 12.69 -15.00
N THR A 115 4.42 12.74 -15.69
CA THR A 115 4.59 12.24 -17.06
C THR A 115 4.65 10.72 -17.15
N GLU A 116 4.79 10.01 -16.02
CA GLU A 116 4.76 8.55 -15.94
C GLU A 116 3.37 8.11 -15.44
N PRO A 117 2.39 7.84 -16.32
CA PRO A 117 1.04 7.52 -15.88
C PRO A 117 0.93 6.15 -15.18
N HIS A 118 1.92 5.28 -15.35
CA HIS A 118 1.94 3.94 -14.80
C HIS A 118 3.34 3.55 -14.33
N ARG A 119 3.44 2.75 -13.27
CA ARG A 119 4.67 2.04 -12.88
C ARG A 119 4.41 0.57 -12.72
N GLU A 120 5.39 -0.22 -13.11
CA GLU A 120 5.42 -1.64 -12.80
C GLU A 120 5.69 -1.83 -11.31
N THR A 121 4.97 -2.76 -10.70
CA THR A 121 5.03 -3.09 -9.27
C THR A 121 5.70 -4.44 -9.02
N THR A 122 6.16 -5.08 -10.09
CA THR A 122 6.83 -6.38 -10.03
C THR A 122 8.22 -6.25 -9.40
N LEU A 123 8.71 -7.34 -8.80
CA LEU A 123 10.07 -7.40 -8.27
C LEU A 123 11.10 -7.11 -9.37
N ALA A 124 10.92 -7.70 -10.56
CA ALA A 124 11.82 -7.49 -11.69
C ALA A 124 11.95 -6.01 -12.09
N ALA A 125 10.84 -5.27 -12.10
CA ALA A 125 10.85 -3.84 -12.37
C ALA A 125 11.57 -3.04 -11.29
N ALA A 126 11.39 -3.42 -10.02
CA ALA A 126 12.09 -2.79 -8.91
C ALA A 126 13.60 -3.11 -8.88
N GLU A 127 13.99 -4.29 -9.35
CA GLU A 127 15.39 -4.72 -9.42
C GLU A 127 16.13 -4.14 -10.64
N ALA A 128 15.42 -3.81 -11.73
CA ALA A 128 16.04 -3.35 -12.97
C ALA A 128 17.01 -2.16 -12.77
N PRO A 129 16.70 -1.10 -11.99
CA PRO A 129 17.64 -0.03 -11.71
C PRO A 129 18.87 -0.50 -10.92
N LEU A 130 18.70 -1.39 -9.95
CA LEU A 130 19.80 -1.94 -9.17
C LEU A 130 20.72 -2.81 -10.04
N LEU A 131 20.14 -3.67 -10.87
CA LEU A 131 20.87 -4.52 -11.81
C LEU A 131 21.62 -3.70 -12.85
N ALA A 132 21.04 -2.59 -13.33
CA ALA A 132 21.72 -1.66 -14.22
C ALA A 132 22.98 -1.07 -13.56
N VAL A 133 22.85 -0.56 -12.33
CA VAL A 133 23.99 -0.04 -11.55
C VAL A 133 25.04 -1.13 -11.29
N CYS A 134 24.62 -2.35 -10.97
CA CYS A 134 25.55 -3.47 -10.79
C CYS A 134 26.34 -3.79 -12.07
N ARG A 135 25.70 -3.76 -13.25
CA ARG A 135 26.39 -3.97 -14.54
C ARG A 135 27.41 -2.87 -14.82
N GLU A 136 27.04 -1.61 -14.59
CA GLU A 136 27.95 -0.46 -14.74
C GLU A 136 29.19 -0.60 -13.85
N ILE A 137 29.02 -1.00 -12.58
CA ILE A 137 30.14 -1.21 -11.63
C ILE A 137 31.02 -2.40 -12.06
N LEU A 138 30.43 -3.47 -12.57
CA LEU A 138 31.14 -4.68 -12.98
C LEU A 138 31.76 -4.59 -14.37
N GLY A 139 31.59 -3.47 -15.08
CA GLY A 139 32.15 -3.24 -16.42
C GLY A 139 31.56 -4.14 -17.50
N GLN A 140 30.29 -4.56 -17.33
CA GLN A 140 29.53 -5.32 -18.32
C GLN A 140 28.56 -4.43 -19.09
#